data_AF-A0A6A7KDE1-F1
#
_entry.id   AF-A0A6A7KDE1-F1
#
_cell.length_a   1.000
_cell.length_b   1.000
_cell.length_c   1.000
_cell.angle_alpha   90.00
_cell.angle_beta   90.00
_cell.angle_gamma   90.00
#
_symmetry.space_group_name_H-M   'P 1'
#
loop_
_entity.id
_entity.type
_entity.pdbx_description
1 polymer ?
#
loop_
_entity_poly.entity_id
_entity_poly.type
_entity_poly.pdbx_seq_one_letter_code
_entity_poly.pdbx_strand_id
1 'polypeptide(L)'
;MQNVDVIIYTLLVLLYYLFLKTALDVFTYKEMKSYSILAISVVGVGISLGIDLFLGVLVLFAVLKMLKLNLKEALVVAFTAEFGFLLGVIVVMFILTTAGTMFGIEGLEFNMTWEELLQYIASP
;
A
#
# COMPACT_ATOMS: atom_id res chain seq x y z
N MET A 1 -8.25 13.98 14.67
CA MET A 1 -8.47 13.36 13.34
C MET A 1 -7.31 13.71 12.41
N GLN A 2 -7.11 14.97 12.00
CA GLN A 2 -6.06 15.37 11.05
C GLN A 2 -4.63 14.84 11.34
N ASN A 3 -4.17 14.80 12.60
CA ASN A 3 -2.83 14.28 12.92
C ASN A 3 -2.72 12.76 12.76
N VAL A 4 -3.79 12.02 13.05
CA VAL A 4 -3.82 10.55 12.90
C VAL A 4 -3.82 10.20 11.41
N ASP A 5 -4.58 10.94 10.61
CA ASP A 5 -4.66 10.76 9.16
C ASP A 5 -3.29 11.01 8.51
N VAL A 6 -2.57 12.05 8.94
CA VAL A 6 -1.20 12.33 8.46
C VAL A 6 -0.22 11.23 8.87
N ILE A 7 -0.33 10.68 10.08
CA ILE A 7 0.53 9.58 10.54
C ILE A 7 0.26 8.32 9.71
N ILE A 8 -1.01 7.96 9.49
CA ILE A 8 -1.39 6.80 8.68
C ILE A 8 -0.93 6.99 7.25
N TYR A 9 -1.17 8.16 6.65
CA TYR A 9 -0.72 8.44 5.28
C TYR A 9 0.80 8.34 5.15
N THR A 10 1.55 8.89 6.11
CA THR A 10 3.01 8.78 6.14
C THR A 10 3.46 7.32 6.26
N LEU A 11 2.80 6.54 7.12
CA LEU A 11 3.07 5.11 7.28
C LEU A 11 2.84 4.34 5.96
N LEU A 12 1.74 4.64 5.26
CA LEU A 12 1.42 4.01 3.98
C LEU A 12 2.42 4.38 2.88
N VAL A 13 2.87 5.64 2.83
CA VAL A 13 3.94 6.07 1.91
C VAL A 13 5.25 5.34 2.20
N LEU A 14 5.62 5.19 3.47
CA LEU A 14 6.82 4.45 3.86
C LEU A 14 6.71 2.97 3.49
N LEU A 15 5.55 2.38 3.70
CA LEU A 15 5.28 0.99 3.36
C LEU A 15 5.38 0.77 1.84
N TYR A 16 4.73 1.63 1.04
CA TYR A 16 4.84 1.60 -0.41
C TYR A 16 6.29 1.77 -0.87
N TYR A 17 7.02 2.72 -0.27
CA TYR A 17 8.44 2.94 -0.55
C TYR A 17 9.28 1.68 -0.32
N LEU A 18 9.05 0.97 0.80
CA LEU A 18 9.77 -0.26 1.12
C LEU A 18 9.48 -1.36 0.10
N PHE A 19 8.22 -1.55 -0.28
CA PHE A 19 7.85 -2.55 -1.29
C PHE A 19 8.41 -2.21 -2.66
N LEU A 20 8.29 -0.95 -3.10
CA LEU A 20 8.83 -0.51 -4.38
C LEU A 20 10.35 -0.65 -4.42
N LYS A 21 11.05 -0.19 -3.38
CA LYS A 21 12.50 -0.34 -3.28
C LYS A 21 12.92 -1.81 -3.32
N THR A 22 12.28 -2.65 -2.51
CA THR A 22 12.58 -4.08 -2.47
C THR A 22 12.33 -4.76 -3.81
N ALA A 23 11.22 -4.44 -4.49
CA ALA A 23 10.91 -4.97 -5.80
C ALA A 23 11.97 -4.56 -6.85
N LEU A 24 12.43 -3.30 -6.82
CA LEU A 24 13.50 -2.84 -7.70
C LEU A 24 14.82 -3.57 -7.42
N ASP A 25 15.20 -3.68 -6.16
CA ASP A 25 16.46 -4.31 -5.75
C ASP A 25 16.47 -5.81 -6.14
N VAL A 26 15.36 -6.52 -5.92
CA VAL A 26 15.25 -7.97 -6.18
C VAL A 26 15.10 -8.29 -7.67
N PHE A 27 14.28 -7.55 -8.42
CA PHE A 27 13.94 -7.93 -9.80
C PHE A 27 14.76 -7.22 -10.87
N THR A 28 15.44 -6.12 -10.53
CA THR A 28 16.08 -5.26 -11.54
C THR A 28 17.54 -4.98 -11.22
N TYR A 29 17.99 -5.24 -9.98
CA TYR A 29 19.33 -4.95 -9.47
C TYR A 29 19.77 -3.49 -9.73
N LYS A 30 18.80 -2.60 -9.95
CA LYS A 30 19.03 -1.22 -10.38
C LYS A 30 18.84 -0.30 -9.18
N GLU A 31 19.95 0.25 -8.68
CA GLU A 31 19.88 1.23 -7.59
C GLU A 31 19.27 2.54 -8.09
N MET A 32 18.02 2.78 -7.69
CA MET A 32 17.38 4.07 -7.86
C MET A 32 17.70 4.99 -6.68
N LYS A 33 17.85 6.28 -6.97
CA LYS A 33 18.03 7.29 -5.91
C LYS A 33 16.82 7.29 -4.99
N SER A 34 17.06 7.22 -3.68
CA SER A 34 15.99 7.15 -2.67
C SER A 34 14.94 8.25 -2.81
N TYR A 35 15.32 9.47 -3.20
CA TYR A 35 14.39 10.57 -3.43
C TYR A 35 13.41 10.32 -4.58
N SER A 36 13.85 9.64 -5.64
CA SER A 36 12.99 9.30 -6.77
C SER A 36 11.98 8.22 -6.38
N ILE A 37 12.42 7.19 -5.66
CA ILE A 37 11.52 6.14 -5.15
C ILE A 37 10.47 6.76 -4.22
N LEU A 38 10.87 7.67 -3.32
CA LEU A 38 9.96 8.34 -2.40
C LEU A 38 8.93 9.20 -3.14
N ALA A 39 9.35 9.97 -4.15
CA ALA A 39 8.42 10.74 -4.98
C ALA A 39 7.40 9.83 -5.70
N ILE A 40 7.86 8.71 -6.27
CA ILE A 40 6.99 7.71 -6.89
C ILE A 40 6.04 7.11 -5.85
N SER A 41 6.50 6.87 -4.63
CA SER A 41 5.69 6.28 -3.56
C SER A 41 4.58 7.22 -3.09
N VAL A 42 4.86 8.52 -2.95
CA VAL A 42 3.83 9.51 -2.60
C VAL A 42 2.73 9.55 -3.67
N VAL A 43 3.13 9.61 -4.94
CA VAL A 43 2.18 9.62 -6.06
C VAL A 43 1.43 8.29 -6.15
N GLY A 44 2.13 7.17 -6.01
CA GLY A 44 1.56 5.81 -6.04
C GLY A 44 0.50 5.62 -4.97
N VAL A 45 0.80 5.94 -3.72
CA VAL A 45 -0.18 5.89 -2.62
C VAL A 45 -1.39 6.79 -2.90
N GLY A 46 -1.15 8.02 -3.39
CA GLY A 46 -2.24 8.93 -3.74
C GLY A 46 -3.19 8.37 -4.80
N ILE A 47 -2.65 7.70 -5.82
CA ILE A 47 -3.45 7.12 -6.90
C ILE A 47 -4.13 5.82 -6.46
N SER A 48 -3.38 4.91 -5.82
CA SER A 48 -3.89 3.60 -5.41
C SER A 48 -4.97 3.69 -4.33
N LEU A 49 -4.90 4.69 -3.44
CA LEU A 49 -5.94 4.92 -2.42
C LEU A 49 -7.04 5.90 -2.87
N GLY A 50 -6.68 6.93 -3.65
CA GLY A 50 -7.60 8.02 -3.99
C GLY A 50 -8.44 7.77 -5.24
N ILE A 51 -7.99 6.89 -6.14
CA ILE A 51 -8.67 6.62 -7.41
C ILE A 51 -8.96 5.13 -7.52
N ASP A 52 -7.92 4.34 -7.78
CA ASP A 52 -8.04 2.91 -8.08
C ASP A 52 -6.66 2.23 -8.11
N LEU A 53 -6.60 1.01 -7.60
CA LEU A 53 -5.36 0.23 -7.49
C LEU A 53 -4.82 -0.21 -8.86
N PHE A 54 -5.69 -0.54 -9.82
CA PHE A 54 -5.28 -0.90 -11.17
C PHE A 54 -4.66 0.31 -11.89
N LEU A 55 -5.19 1.51 -11.63
CA LEU A 55 -4.61 2.75 -12.13
C LEU A 55 -3.23 3.02 -11.52
N GLY A 56 -3.04 2.71 -10.23
CA GLY A 56 -1.72 2.72 -9.55
C GLY A 56 -0.69 1.85 -10.27
N VAL A 57 -1.05 0.60 -10.58
CA VAL A 57 -0.22 -0.34 -11.35
C VAL A 57 0.18 0.25 -12.71
N LEU A 58 -0.77 0.81 -13.46
CA LEU A 58 -0.50 1.38 -14.78
C LEU A 58 0.43 2.59 -14.73
N VAL A 59 0.23 3.47 -13.74
CA VAL A 59 1.07 4.66 -13.57
C VAL A 59 2.48 4.25 -13.14
N LEU A 60 2.61 3.34 -12.18
CA LEU A 60 3.90 2.81 -11.77
C LEU A 60 4.62 2.14 -12.96
N PHE A 61 3.91 1.31 -13.73
CA PHE A 61 4.44 0.69 -14.93
C PHE A 61 4.95 1.74 -15.95
N ALA A 62 4.17 2.79 -16.23
CA ALA A 62 4.57 3.86 -17.14
C ALA A 62 5.84 4.58 -16.65
N VAL A 63 5.93 4.89 -15.36
CA VAL A 63 7.10 5.51 -14.74
C VAL A 63 8.33 4.59 -14.85
N LEU A 64 8.18 3.30 -14.55
CA LEU A 64 9.26 2.32 -14.68
C LEU A 64 9.73 2.16 -16.13
N LYS A 65 8.81 2.22 -17.10
CA LYS A 65 9.16 2.24 -18.52
C LYS A 65 9.96 3.49 -18.91
N MET A 66 9.61 4.67 -18.39
CA MET A 66 10.38 5.90 -18.61
C MET A 66 11.80 5.80 -18.02
N LEU A 67 11.96 5.06 -16.93
CA LEU A 67 13.26 4.76 -16.30
C LEU A 67 14.07 3.69 -17.05
N LYS A 68 13.65 3.33 -18.27
CA LYS A 68 14.28 2.38 -19.17
C LYS A 68 14.41 0.97 -18.59
N LEU A 69 13.41 0.52 -17.82
CA LEU A 69 13.31 -0.90 -17.45
C LEU A 69 12.77 -1.75 -18.61
N ASN A 70 13.18 -3.01 -18.65
CA ASN A 70 12.62 -3.98 -19.60
C ASN A 70 11.12 -4.18 -19.32
N LEU A 71 10.37 -4.60 -20.34
CA LEU A 71 8.92 -4.81 -20.21
C LEU A 71 8.59 -5.80 -19.07
N LYS A 72 9.33 -6.92 -19.01
CA LYS A 72 9.15 -7.95 -17.99
C LYS A 72 9.49 -7.42 -16.60
N GLU A 73 10.62 -6.75 -16.44
CA GLU A 73 11.05 -6.14 -15.18
C GLU A 73 10.02 -5.12 -14.68
N ALA A 74 9.59 -4.20 -15.55
CA ALA A 74 8.63 -3.15 -15.19
C ALA A 74 7.29 -3.74 -14.76
N LEU A 75 6.80 -4.80 -15.43
CA LEU A 75 5.58 -5.50 -15.02
C LEU A 75 5.75 -6.17 -13.66
N VAL A 76 6.80 -6.97 -13.48
CA VAL A 76 7.03 -7.72 -12.24
C VAL A 76 7.19 -6.78 -11.05
N VAL A 77 7.95 -5.69 -11.22
CA VAL A 77 8.12 -4.66 -10.17
C VAL A 77 6.81 -3.95 -9.87
N ALA A 78 6.06 -3.52 -10.90
CA ALA A 78 4.81 -2.79 -10.69
C ALA A 78 3.79 -3.65 -9.93
N PHE A 79 3.59 -4.89 -10.38
CA PHE A 79 2.67 -5.83 -9.71
C PHE A 79 3.14 -6.19 -8.30
N THR A 80 4.44 -6.43 -8.09
CA THR A 80 4.94 -6.79 -6.75
C THR A 80 4.82 -5.63 -5.77
N ALA A 81 5.14 -4.41 -6.20
CA ALA A 81 5.05 -3.22 -5.36
C ALA A 81 3.60 -2.93 -4.96
N GLU A 82 2.67 -2.93 -5.93
CA GLU A 82 1.26 -2.64 -5.67
C GLU A 82 0.56 -3.75 -4.87
N PHE A 83 0.87 -5.02 -5.15
CA PHE A 83 0.33 -6.14 -4.39
C PHE A 83 0.90 -6.18 -2.96
N GLY A 84 2.19 -5.92 -2.80
CA GLY A 84 2.82 -5.77 -1.49
C GLY A 84 2.22 -4.61 -0.70
N PHE A 85 1.99 -3.47 -1.36
CA PHE A 85 1.29 -2.33 -0.78
C PHE A 85 -0.12 -2.70 -0.31
N LEU A 86 -0.92 -3.38 -1.14
CA LEU A 86 -2.26 -3.85 -0.78
C LEU A 86 -2.23 -4.72 0.48
N LEU A 87 -1.34 -5.72 0.53
CA LEU A 87 -1.19 -6.57 1.71
C LEU A 87 -0.79 -5.77 2.94
N GLY A 88 0.13 -4.82 2.79
CA GLY A 88 0.53 -3.96 3.88
C GLY A 88 -0.59 -3.06 4.39
N VAL A 89 -1.42 -2.50 3.49
CA VAL A 89 -2.62 -1.74 3.87
C VAL A 89 -3.57 -2.61 4.69
N ILE A 90 -3.86 -3.84 4.23
CA ILE A 90 -4.74 -4.77 4.94
C ILE A 90 -4.20 -5.06 6.35
N VAL A 91 -2.90 -5.36 6.47
CA VAL A 91 -2.26 -5.65 7.76
C VAL A 91 -2.28 -4.43 8.68
N VAL A 92 -1.94 -3.25 8.17
CA VAL A 92 -1.94 -2.00 8.94
C VAL A 92 -3.35 -1.69 9.43
N MET A 93 -4.35 -1.76 8.54
CA MET A 93 -5.75 -1.55 8.90
C MET A 93 -6.20 -2.56 9.96
N PHE A 94 -5.90 -3.84 9.79
CA PHE A 94 -6.26 -4.86 10.77
C PHE A 94 -5.67 -4.59 12.16
N ILE A 95 -4.38 -4.22 12.25
CA ILE A 95 -3.71 -3.89 13.51
C ILE A 95 -4.32 -2.63 14.13
N LEU A 96 -4.48 -1.56 13.32
CA LEU A 96 -5.06 -0.31 13.79
C LEU A 96 -6.49 -0.51 14.27
N THR A 97 -7.28 -1.33 13.58
CA THR A 97 -8.67 -1.59 13.96
C THR A 97 -8.77 -2.42 15.23
N THR A 98 -7.94 -3.46 15.35
CA THR A 98 -7.86 -4.28 16.57
C THR A 98 -7.40 -3.47 17.78
N ALA A 99 -6.38 -2.61 17.59
CA ALA A 99 -5.91 -1.71 18.64
C ALA A 99 -6.99 -0.67 18.99
N GLY A 100 -7.66 -0.09 18.00
CA GLY A 100 -8.78 0.83 18.19
C GLY A 100 -9.88 0.24 19.06
N THR A 101 -10.28 -1.00 18.78
CA THR A 101 -11.26 -1.75 19.58
C THR A 101 -10.77 -2.02 21.02
N MET A 102 -9.50 -2.39 21.22
CA MET A 102 -8.98 -2.65 22.57
C MET A 102 -8.84 -1.38 23.42
N PHE A 103 -8.55 -0.24 22.79
CA PHE A 103 -8.31 1.04 23.48
C PHE A 103 -9.53 1.99 23.46
N GLY A 104 -10.65 1.60 22.84
CA GLY A 104 -11.88 2.39 22.77
C GLY A 104 -11.74 3.68 21.96
N ILE A 105 -10.98 3.64 20.84
CA ILE A 105 -10.70 4.83 20.01
C ILE A 105 -11.75 4.96 18.92
N GLU A 106 -12.74 5.84 19.14
CA GLU A 106 -13.77 6.20 18.18
C GLU A 106 -13.15 6.59 16.81
N GLY A 107 -13.51 5.86 15.75
CA GLY A 107 -12.99 6.05 14.38
C GLY A 107 -11.95 5.01 13.92
N LEU A 108 -11.39 4.24 14.84
CA LEU A 108 -10.56 3.06 14.53
C LEU A 108 -11.19 1.76 15.02
N GLU A 109 -12.39 1.79 15.59
CA GLU A 109 -13.03 0.56 16.08
C GLU A 109 -13.54 -0.32 14.93
N PHE A 110 -13.48 -1.63 15.16
CA PHE A 110 -14.20 -2.58 14.32
C PHE A 110 -15.69 -2.38 14.61
N ASN A 111 -16.37 -1.63 13.74
CA ASN A 111 -17.80 -1.31 13.92
C ASN A 111 -18.72 -2.52 13.66
N MET A 112 -18.15 -3.72 13.60
CA MET A 112 -18.81 -5.00 13.35
C MET A 112 -18.51 -5.89 14.56
N THR A 113 -19.54 -6.37 15.23
CA THR A 113 -19.38 -7.26 16.39
C THR A 113 -18.80 -8.61 15.98
N TRP A 114 -18.12 -9.30 16.89
CA TRP A 114 -17.55 -10.64 16.62
C TRP A 114 -18.59 -11.64 16.09
N GLU A 115 -19.84 -11.51 16.53
CA GLU A 115 -20.97 -12.31 16.07
C GLU A 115 -21.36 -12.02 14.62
N GLU A 116 -21.35 -10.75 14.19
CA GLU A 116 -21.60 -10.34 12.81
C GLU A 116 -20.46 -10.77 11.88
N LEU A 117 -19.21 -10.67 12.33
CA LEU A 117 -18.03 -11.18 11.60
C LEU A 117 -18.10 -12.70 11.40
N LEU A 118 -18.46 -13.44 12.45
CA LEU A 118 -18.62 -14.89 12.38
C LEU A 118 -19.82 -15.28 11.52
N GLN A 119 -20.93 -14.55 11.56
CA GLN A 119 -22.06 -14.76 10.65
C GLN A 119 -21.69 -14.47 9.20
N TYR A 120 -20.90 -13.43 8.92
CA TYR A 120 -20.49 -13.08 7.55
C TYR A 120 -19.54 -14.13 6.95
N ILE A 121 -18.68 -14.73 7.77
CA ILE A 121 -17.76 -15.81 7.35
C ILE A 121 -18.48 -17.17 7.29
N ALA A 122 -19.49 -17.40 8.14
CA ALA A 122 -20.26 -18.64 8.20
C ALA A 122 -21.46 -18.68 7.22
N SER A 123 -21.84 -17.54 6.63
CA SER A 123 -22.86 -17.48 5.59
C SER A 123 -22.19 -17.76 4.23
N PRO A 124 -22.57 -18.85 3.54
CA PRO A 124 -22.01 -19.21 2.23
C PRO A 124 -22.34 -18.20 1.13
#